data_AF-A0A3D2M3B9-F1
#
_entry.id   AF-A0A3D2M3B9-F1
#
_cell.length_a   1.000
_cell.length_b   1.000
_cell.length_c   1.000
_cell.angle_alpha   90.00
_cell.angle_beta   90.00
_cell.angle_gamma   90.00
#
_symmetry.space_group_name_H-M   'P 1'
#
loop_
_entity.id
_entity.type
_entity.pdbx_description
1 polymer ?
#
loop_
_entity_poly.entity_id
_entity_poly.type
_entity_poly.pdbx_seq_one_letter_code
_entity_poly.pdbx_strand_id
1 'polypeptide(L)' 'MAIPIKHEDAETVAEFPRLIERCHFCQARTRWWHENTNNPVCPGCSKLHKVAELPDWGKAIRAYKRKQRTTSPA' A
#
# COMPACT_ATOMS: atom_id res chain seq x y z
N MET A 1 12.33 13.55 -0.01
CA MET A 1 11.04 13.76 0.67
C MET A 1 10.63 12.44 1.30
N ALA A 2 10.03 12.48 2.48
CA ALA A 2 9.49 11.31 3.17
C ALA A 2 8.41 10.62 2.32
N ILE A 3 8.21 9.32 2.50
CA ILE A 3 7.13 8.55 1.89
C ILE A 3 5.82 8.96 2.58
N PRO A 4 4.83 9.50 1.86
CA PRO A 4 3.51 9.75 2.46
C PRO A 4 2.86 8.40 2.78
N ILE A 5 2.31 8.25 3.97
CA ILE A 5 1.66 7.00 4.40
C ILE A 5 0.27 7.30 4.96
N LYS A 6 -0.64 6.36 4.78
CA LYS A 6 -2.00 6.38 5.31
C LYS A 6 -2.18 5.18 6.23
N HIS A 7 -2.83 5.41 7.37
CA HIS A 7 -3.24 4.31 8.24
C HIS A 7 -4.46 3.63 7.61
N GLU A 8 -4.52 2.31 7.72
CA GLU A 8 -5.68 1.51 7.37
C GLU A 8 -6.94 2.04 8.07
N ASP A 9 -8.07 2.11 7.37
CA ASP A 9 -9.31 2.63 7.95
C ASP A 9 -9.87 1.69 9.03
N ALA A 10 -10.67 2.26 9.94
CA ALA A 10 -11.19 1.54 11.09
C ALA A 10 -12.09 0.34 10.72
N GLU A 11 -12.80 0.44 9.59
CA GLU A 11 -13.69 -0.63 9.09
C GLU A 11 -12.86 -1.84 8.66
N THR A 12 -11.82 -1.62 7.86
CA THR A 12 -10.89 -2.67 7.42
C THR A 12 -10.17 -3.32 8.60
N VAL A 13 -9.74 -2.53 9.60
CA VAL A 13 -9.12 -3.06 10.82
C VAL A 13 -10.09 -3.93 11.63
N ALA A 14 -11.38 -3.55 11.69
CA ALA A 14 -12.40 -4.31 12.40
C ALA A 14 -12.77 -5.62 11.68
N GLU A 15 -12.85 -5.59 10.35
CA GLU A 15 -13.14 -6.78 9.53
C GLU A 15 -11.94 -7.76 9.52
N PHE A 16 -10.72 -7.24 9.46
CA PHE A 16 -9.48 -8.02 9.38
C PHE A 16 -8.50 -7.71 10.53
N PRO A 17 -8.87 -8.00 11.80
CA PRO A 17 -8.09 -7.61 12.97
C PRO A 17 -6.74 -8.35 13.08
N ARG A 18 -6.60 -9.50 12.41
CA ARG A 18 -5.37 -10.30 12.36
C ARG A 18 -4.53 -10.05 11.12
N LEU A 19 -5.06 -9.37 10.11
CA LEU A 19 -4.31 -9.02 8.91
C LEU A 19 -3.43 -7.82 9.23
N ILE A 20 -2.16 -8.09 9.52
CA ILE A 20 -1.15 -7.06 9.77
C ILE A 20 0.04 -7.37 8.86
N GLU A 21 0.26 -6.50 7.89
CA GLU A 21 1.36 -6.64 6.95
C GLU A 21 2.71 -6.30 7.57
N ARG A 22 3.78 -6.64 6.85
CA ARG A 22 5.16 -6.31 7.23
C ARG A 22 5.66 -5.14 6.41
N CYS A 23 6.27 -4.16 7.06
CA CYS A 23 6.92 -3.04 6.38
C CYS A 23 7.94 -3.54 5.37
N HIS A 24 7.89 -3.01 4.15
CA HIS A 24 8.80 -3.37 3.06
C HIS A 24 10.28 -3.30 3.47
N PHE A 25 10.68 -2.24 4.19
CA PHE A 25 12.07 -2.00 4.55
C PHE A 25 12.54 -2.79 5.77
N CYS A 26 11.86 -2.65 6.91
CA CYS A 26 12.33 -3.20 8.18
C CYS A 26 11.61 -4.47 8.63
N GLN A 27 10.63 -4.96 7.86
CA GLN A 27 9.82 -6.14 8.14
C GLN A 27 8.99 -6.09 9.45
N ALA A 28 8.98 -4.93 10.14
CA ALA A 28 8.13 -4.71 11.30
C ALA A 28 6.65 -4.73 10.90
N ARG A 29 5.81 -5.28 11.77
CA ARG A 29 4.35 -5.29 11.61
C ARG A 29 3.83 -3.86 11.50
N THR A 30 3.00 -3.58 10.49
CA THR A 30 2.47 -2.24 10.20
C THR A 30 1.06 -2.29 9.62
N ARG A 31 0.24 -1.32 9.97
CA ARG A 31 -1.06 -1.01 9.34
C ARG A 31 -1.00 0.28 8.51
N TRP A 32 0.20 0.71 8.19
CA TRP A 32 0.47 1.92 7.42
C TRP A 32 0.94 1.56 6.02
N TRP A 33 0.42 2.29 5.05
CA TRP A 33 0.61 2.01 3.64
C TRP A 33 0.94 3.26 2.87
N HIS A 34 1.82 3.13 1.88
CA HIS A 34 1.89 4.09 0.80
C HIS A 34 0.89 3.68 -0.29
N GLU A 35 -0.25 4.36 -0.30
CA GLU A 35 -1.40 4.03 -1.15
C GLU A 35 -1.06 4.03 -2.65
N ASN A 36 -0.22 4.97 -3.10
CA ASN A 36 0.05 5.13 -4.53
C ASN A 36 0.86 3.96 -5.13
N THR A 37 1.85 3.43 -4.40
CA THR A 37 2.60 2.25 -4.84
C THR A 37 2.03 0.95 -4.29
N ASN A 38 1.04 1.00 -3.39
CA ASN A 38 0.43 -0.14 -2.72
C ASN A 38 1.45 -1.00 -1.94
N ASN A 39 2.26 -0.34 -1.08
CA ASN A 39 3.23 -1.03 -0.23
C ASN A 39 3.04 -0.71 1.26
N PRO A 40 3.21 -1.70 2.15
CA PRO A 40 3.21 -1.48 3.59
C PRO A 40 4.51 -0.79 4.03
N VAL A 41 4.40 0.36 4.70
CA VAL A 41 5.55 1.16 5.17
C VAL A 41 5.25 1.71 6.56
N CYS A 42 6.09 1.39 7.55
CA CYS A 42 5.90 1.91 8.91
C CYS A 42 6.28 3.40 9.02
N PRO A 43 5.79 4.13 10.04
CA PRO A 43 6.09 5.55 10.23
C PRO A 43 7.57 5.89 10.45
N GLY A 44 8.38 4.92 10.88
CA GLY A 44 9.83 5.10 11.00
C GLY A 44 10.50 5.11 9.63
N CYS A 45 10.31 4.04 8.86
CA CYS A 45 10.89 3.91 7.52
C CYS A 45 10.35 4.95 6.54
N SER A 46 9.12 5.43 6.72
CA SER A 46 8.56 6.47 5.85
C SER A 46 9.35 7.78 5.89
N LYS A 47 10.01 8.08 7.01
CA LYS A 47 10.85 9.29 7.18
C LYS A 47 12.28 9.09 6.65
N LEU A 48 12.75 7.85 6.59
CA LEU A 48 14.14 7.51 6.25
C LEU A 48 14.32 7.22 4.76
N HIS A 49 13.32 6.62 4.12
CA HIS A 49 13.36 6.20 2.73
C HIS A 49 12.58 7.13 1.80
N LYS A 50 12.80 6.97 0.50
CA LYS A 50 12.12 7.70 -0.59
C LYS A 50 11.18 6.77 -1.35
N VAL A 51 10.14 7.35 -1.95
CA VAL A 51 9.14 6.61 -2.74
C VAL A 51 9.75 5.82 -3.90
N ALA A 52 10.83 6.32 -4.50
CA ALA A 52 11.52 5.67 -5.61
C ALA A 52 12.17 4.32 -5.25
N GLU A 53 12.35 4.04 -3.96
CA GLU A 53 12.88 2.75 -3.47
C GLU A 53 11.79 1.68 -3.36
N LEU A 54 10.51 2.05 -3.47
CA LEU A 54 9.39 1.10 -3.41
C LEU A 54 9.06 0.53 -4.80
N PRO A 55 8.71 -0.77 -4.89
CA PRO A 55 8.14 -1.33 -6.11
C PRO A 55 6.75 -0.72 -6.40
N ASP A 56 6.45 -0.36 -7.65
CA ASP A 56 5.17 0.27 -8.02
C ASP A 56 4.07 -0.78 -8.34
N TRP A 57 3.63 -1.51 -7.31
CA TRP A 57 2.50 -2.45 -7.44
C TRP A 57 1.20 -1.73 -7.80
N GLY A 58 1.05 -0.47 -7.37
CA GLY A 58 -0.08 0.38 -7.74
C GLY A 58 -0.23 0.53 -9.26
N LYS A 59 0.87 0.65 -10.02
CA LYS A 59 0.81 0.71 -11.48
C LYS A 59 0.26 -0.57 -12.10
N ALA A 60 0.68 -1.73 -11.59
CA ALA A 60 0.18 -3.02 -12.06
C ALA A 60 -1.33 -3.16 -11.78
N ILE A 61 -1.77 -2.79 -10.58
CA ILE A 61 -3.19 -2.81 -10.18
C ILE A 61 -4.01 -1.86 -11.06
N ARG A 62 -3.54 -0.62 -11.28
CA ARG A 62 -4.21 0.35 -12.17
C ARG A 62 -4.30 -0.14 -13.61
N ALA A 63 -3.25 -0.76 -14.12
CA ALA A 63 -3.25 -1.34 -15.47
C ALA A 63 -4.26 -2.48 -15.59
N TYR A 64 -4.33 -3.35 -14.58
CA TYR A 64 -5.29 -4.46 -14.52
C TYR A 64 -6.75 -3.94 -14.49
N LYS A 65 -7.06 -2.99 -13.60
CA LYS A 65 -8.40 -2.37 -13.51
C LYS A 65 -8.84 -1.73 -14.84
N ARG A 66 -7.94 -1.08 -15.57
CA ARG A 66 -8.24 -0.52 -16.89
C ARG A 66 -8.63 -1.59 -17.92
N LYS A 67 -7.92 -2.72 -17.94
CA LYS A 67 -8.22 -3.85 -18.83
C LYS A 67 -9.58 -4.46 -18.53
N GLN A 68 -9.92 -4.67 -17.25
CA GLN A 68 -11.22 -5.23 -16.88
C GLN A 68 -12.39 -4.34 -17.31
N ARG A 69 -12.27 -3.02 -17.14
CA ARG A 69 -13.32 -2.07 -17.51
C ARG A 69 -13.61 -2.04 -19.02
N THR A 70 -12.64 -2.42 -19.85
CA THR A 70 -12.81 -2.50 -21.31
C THR A 70 -13.43 -3.83 -21.78
N THR A 71 -13.47 -4.86 -20.92
CA THR A 71 -13.92 -6.22 -21.27
C THR A 71 -15.26 -6.62 -20.67
N SER A 72 -15.86 -5.83 -19.78
CA SER A 72 -17.24 -6.03 -19.34
C SER A 72 -18.20 -5.37 -20.34
N PRO A 73 -19.03 -6.13 -21.08
CA PRO A 73 -20.11 -5.53 -21.85
C PRO A 73 -21.12 -4.90 -20.88
N ALA A 74 -21.64 -3.73 -21.27
CA ALA A 74 -22.70 -3.03 -20.55
C ALA A 74 -24.00 -3.82 -20.53
#